data_AF-A0A0G3XK43-F1
#
_entry.id   AF-A0A0G3XK43-F1
#
_cell.length_a   1.000
_cell.length_b   1.000
_cell.length_c   1.000
_cell.angle_alpha   90.00
_cell.angle_beta   90.00
_cell.angle_gamma   90.00
#
_symmetry.space_group_name_H-M   'P 1'
#
loop_
_entity.id
_entity.type
_entity.pdbx_description
1 polymer ?
#
loop_
_entity_poly.entity_id
_entity_poly.type
_entity_poly.pdbx_seq_one_letter_code
_entity_poly.pdbx_strand_id
1 'polypeptide(L)' 'MDEVHVSSTSATEIRHLRRIARISYLDPAIIRPIIDGTQPRDLTSRKLWRIGTLPTAWHEQKFALGFATN' A
#
# COMPACT_ATOMS: atom_id res chain seq x y z
N MET A 1 -38.23 8.86 -7.66
CA MET A 1 -37.67 8.45 -6.35
C MET A 1 -36.62 7.41 -6.71
N ASP A 2 -35.43 7.89 -7.05
CA ASP A 2 -34.33 7.02 -7.47
C ASP A 2 -33.88 6.21 -6.26
N GLU A 3 -34.10 4.90 -6.34
CA GLU A 3 -33.56 3.97 -5.37
C GLU A 3 -32.05 4.01 -5.48
N VAL A 4 -31.42 4.79 -4.60
CA VAL A 4 -29.99 4.67 -4.32
C VAL A 4 -29.79 3.25 -3.81
N HIS A 5 -29.35 2.35 -4.71
CA HIS A 5 -28.75 1.07 -4.32
C HIS A 5 -27.52 1.40 -3.48
N VAL A 6 -27.72 1.52 -2.17
CA VAL A 6 -26.65 1.48 -1.18
C VAL A 6 -26.08 0.07 -1.28
N SER A 7 -25.10 -0.11 -2.17
CA SER A 7 -24.33 -1.34 -2.28
C SER A 7 -23.75 -1.63 -0.91
N SER A 8 -24.31 -2.62 -0.23
CA SER A 8 -23.75 -3.25 0.96
C SER A 8 -22.34 -3.72 0.58
N THR A 9 -21.31 -2.93 0.90
CA THR A 9 -19.94 -3.19 0.47
C THR A 9 -19.53 -4.57 0.98
N SER A 10 -19.29 -5.51 0.07
CA SER A 10 -18.88 -6.86 0.42
C SER A 10 -17.56 -6.82 1.19
N ALA A 11 -17.34 -7.80 2.08
CA ALA A 11 -16.10 -7.88 2.84
C ALA A 11 -14.84 -7.92 1.94
N THR A 12 -14.99 -8.37 0.69
CA THR A 12 -13.91 -8.38 -0.32
C THR A 12 -13.61 -6.98 -0.85
N GLU A 13 -14.63 -6.17 -1.14
CA GLU A 13 -14.46 -4.77 -1.54
C GLU A 13 -13.83 -3.95 -0.41
N ILE A 14 -14.26 -4.15 0.84
CA ILE A 14 -13.63 -3.48 2.00
C ILE A 14 -12.15 -3.86 2.12
N ARG A 15 -11.80 -5.14 1.93
CA ARG A 15 -10.41 -5.60 1.91
C ARG A 15 -9.61 -4.97 0.77
N HIS A 16 -10.20 -4.85 -0.42
CA HIS A 16 -9.57 -4.22 -1.57
C HIS A 16 -9.32 -2.73 -1.32
N LEU A 17 -10.31 -2.00 -0.85
CA LEU A 17 -10.22 -0.57 -0.49
C LEU A 17 -9.16 -0.31 0.57
N ARG A 18 -9.10 -1.12 1.64
CA ARG A 18 -8.06 -1.01 2.68
C ARG A 18 -6.66 -1.20 2.11
N ARG A 19 -6.51 -2.07 1.11
CA ARG A 19 -5.21 -2.32 0.46
C ARG A 19 -4.83 -1.18 -0.48
N ILE A 20 -5.78 -0.64 -1.25
CA ILE A 20 -5.55 0.56 -2.08
C ILE A 20 -5.17 1.75 -1.19
N ALA A 21 -5.95 2.01 -0.14
CA ALA A 21 -5.69 3.12 0.78
C ALA A 21 -4.26 3.07 1.34
N ARG A 22 -3.77 1.88 1.73
CA ARG A 22 -2.39 1.70 2.20
C ARG A 22 -1.34 2.06 1.16
N ILE A 23 -1.57 1.72 -0.11
CA ILE A 23 -0.66 2.09 -1.21
C ILE A 23 -0.70 3.60 -1.46
N SER A 24 -1.86 4.26 -1.28
CA SER A 24 -1.97 5.71 -1.42
C SER A 24 -1.18 6.50 -0.36
N TYR A 25 -0.91 5.90 0.81
CA TYR A 25 -0.11 6.52 1.90
C TYR A 25 1.39 6.19 1.84
N LEU A 26 1.86 5.51 0.81
CA LEU A 26 3.27 5.20 0.63
C LEU A 26 4.08 6.49 0.38
N ASP A 27 5.31 6.54 0.89
CA ASP A 27 6.24 7.62 0.55
C ASP A 27 6.47 7.68 -0.99
N PRO A 28 6.34 8.85 -1.64
CA PRO A 28 6.61 8.99 -3.07
C PRO A 28 8.02 8.56 -3.52
N ALA A 29 9.02 8.61 -2.63
CA ALA A 29 10.36 8.09 -2.86
C ALA A 29 10.41 6.56 -2.96
N ILE A 30 9.38 5.87 -2.48
CA ILE A 30 9.20 4.41 -2.61
C ILE A 30 8.37 4.11 -3.87
N ILE A 31 7.34 4.92 -4.15
CA ILE A 31 6.49 4.75 -5.34
C ILE A 31 7.29 4.91 -6.64
N ARG A 32 8.18 5.90 -6.72
CA ARG A 32 8.99 6.16 -7.92
C ARG A 32 9.80 4.94 -8.37
N PRO A 33 10.64 4.33 -7.52
CA PRO A 33 11.37 3.11 -7.89
C PRO A 33 10.48 1.92 -8.26
N ILE A 34 9.25 1.85 -7.73
CA ILE A 34 8.28 0.82 -8.12
C ILE A 34 7.80 1.02 -9.55
N ILE A 35 7.45 2.25 -9.92
CA ILE A 35 7.01 2.61 -11.26
C ILE A 35 8.19 2.48 -12.25
N ASP A 36 9.37 2.91 -11.85
CA ASP A 36 10.60 2.86 -12.66
C ASP A 36 11.17 1.43 -12.78
N GLY A 37 10.66 0.47 -12.00
CA GLY A 37 11.18 -0.90 -11.95
C GLY A 37 12.55 -1.03 -11.28
N THR A 38 13.04 0.03 -10.63
CA THR A 38 14.33 0.11 -9.90
C THR A 38 14.18 -0.17 -8.41
N GLN A 39 13.00 -0.64 -7.99
CA GLN A 39 12.73 -1.06 -6.62
C GLN A 39 13.75 -2.12 -6.12
N PRO A 40 14.08 -2.12 -4.82
CA PRO A 40 14.94 -3.16 -4.24
C PRO A 40 14.42 -4.56 -4.58
N ARG A 41 15.31 -5.53 -4.87
CA ARG A 41 14.92 -6.92 -5.22
C ARG A 41 14.04 -7.58 -4.17
N ASP A 42 14.18 -7.16 -2.92
CA ASP A 42 13.41 -7.69 -1.80
C ASP A 42 12.02 -7.03 -1.67
N LEU A 43 11.81 -5.88 -2.32
CA LEU A 43 10.54 -5.17 -2.39
C LEU A 43 9.65 -5.72 -3.51
N THR A 44 9.05 -6.86 -3.27
CA THR A 44 8.02 -7.41 -4.17
C THR A 44 6.65 -6.86 -3.83
N SER A 45 5.73 -6.83 -4.81
CA SER A 45 4.33 -6.54 -4.53
C SER A 45 3.84 -7.43 -3.40
N ARG A 46 4.11 -8.74 -3.46
CA ARG A 46 3.72 -9.72 -2.42
C ARG A 46 4.21 -9.32 -1.01
N LYS A 47 5.42 -8.77 -0.88
CA LYS A 47 5.95 -8.26 0.40
C LYS A 47 5.13 -7.05 0.86
N LEU A 48 4.87 -6.08 -0.02
CA LEU A 48 3.96 -4.95 0.25
C LEU A 48 2.57 -5.41 0.73
N TRP A 49 1.98 -6.41 0.07
CA TRP A 49 0.66 -6.95 0.47
C TRP A 49 0.68 -7.73 1.79
N ARG A 50 1.84 -8.31 2.18
CA ARG A 50 2.01 -9.09 3.42
C ARG A 50 2.38 -8.26 4.64
N ILE A 51 2.83 -7.02 4.47
CA ILE A 51 3.10 -6.14 5.60
C ILE A 51 1.75 -5.79 6.25
N GLY A 52 1.45 -6.54 7.33
CA GLY A 52 0.17 -6.47 8.04
C GLY A 52 -0.10 -5.09 8.62
N THR A 53 0.95 -4.38 9.03
CA THR A 53 0.92 -3.01 9.56
C THR A 53 2.05 -2.21 8.90
N LEU A 54 1.70 -1.44 7.87
CA LEU A 54 2.63 -0.47 7.30
C LEU A 54 2.69 0.74 8.24
N PRO A 55 3.88 1.19 8.66
CA PRO A 55 4.01 2.42 9.44
C PRO A 55 3.40 3.62 8.71
N THR A 56 2.75 4.51 9.44
CA THR A 56 2.19 5.73 8.84
C THR A 56 3.28 6.79 8.61
N ALA A 57 4.34 6.78 9.43
CA ALA A 57 5.49 7.66 9.27
C ALA A 57 6.38 7.18 8.10
N TRP A 58 6.61 8.06 7.13
CA TRP A 58 7.39 7.74 5.93
C TRP A 58 8.83 7.30 6.21
N HIS A 59 9.47 7.85 7.24
CA HIS A 59 10.81 7.42 7.65
C HIS A 59 10.83 5.94 8.04
N GLU A 60 9.87 5.52 8.87
CA GLU A 60 9.69 4.12 9.28
C GLU A 60 9.32 3.21 8.12
N GLN A 61 8.53 3.71 7.14
CA GLN A 61 8.25 2.97 5.92
C GLN A 61 9.52 2.63 5.13
N LYS A 62 10.47 3.57 5.04
CA LYS A 62 11.72 3.33 4.30
C LYS A 62 12.53 2.20 4.93
N PHE A 63 12.63 2.14 6.25
CA PHE A 63 13.30 1.02 6.91
C PHE A 63 12.54 -0.29 6.75
N ALA A 64 11.22 -0.28 6.96
CA ALA A 64 10.38 -1.47 6.83
C ALA A 64 10.40 -2.06 5.41
N LEU A 65 10.61 -1.21 4.41
CA LEU A 65 10.62 -1.58 2.98
C LEU A 65 12.04 -1.72 2.40
N GLY A 66 13.09 -1.50 3.20
CA GLY A 66 14.49 -1.68 2.78
C GLY A 66 15.04 -0.57 1.88
N PHE A 67 14.43 0.62 1.91
CA PHE A 67 14.93 1.83 1.24
C PHE A 67 15.94 2.62 2.09
N ALA A 68 16.03 2.31 3.38
CA ALA A 68 17.02 2.88 4.28
C ALA A 68 17.60 1.77 5.14
N THR A 69 18.90 1.83 5.38
CA THR A 69 19.61 1.04 6.39
C THR A 69 19.88 1.98 7.56
N ASN A 70 19.64 1.50 8.79
CA ASN A 70 19.94 2.25 10.01
C ASN A 70 21.45 2.46 10.19
#